data_AF-A0A7J5GP54-F1
#
_entry.id   AF-A0A7J5GP54-F1
#
_cell.length_a   1.000
_cell.length_b   1.000
_cell.length_c   1.000
_cell.angle_alpha   90.00
_cell.angle_beta   90.00
_cell.angle_gamma   90.00
#
_symmetry.space_group_name_H-M   'P 1'
#
loop_
_entity.id
_entity.type
_entity.pdbx_description
1 polymer ?
#
loop_
_entity_poly.entity_id
_entity_poly.type
_entity_poly.pdbx_seq_one_letter_code
_entity_poly.pdbx_strand_id
1 'polypeptide(L)'
;YIDIPNKRDRMKKMKADPHYNALQVKYAYAITCHKAQGGQWQNVFLDQGYMTDEYLTPDYFRWLYTAFTRATKTLYLVNYPKEQVE
;
A
#
# COMPACT_ATOMS: atom_id res chain seq x y z
N TYR A 1 28.39 6.57 7.55
CA TYR A 1 28.85 5.91 8.78
C TYR A 1 29.41 4.50 8.55
N ILE A 2 29.83 4.13 7.32
CA ILE A 2 30.53 2.86 7.04
C ILE A 2 31.95 2.89 7.63
N ASP A 3 32.49 4.10 7.78
CA ASP A 3 33.74 4.50 8.41
C ASP A 3 33.85 4.19 9.91
N ILE A 4 32.75 3.96 10.64
CA ILE A 4 32.76 3.69 12.09
C ILE A 4 32.73 2.17 12.35
N PRO A 5 33.77 1.55 12.97
CA PRO A 5 33.83 0.11 13.16
C PRO A 5 32.81 -0.42 14.16
N ASN A 6 32.57 0.32 15.25
CA ASN A 6 31.69 -0.10 16.34
C ASN A 6 30.21 0.20 16.03
N LYS A 7 29.38 -0.85 16.07
CA LYS A 7 27.92 -0.76 15.83
C LYS A 7 27.22 0.21 16.80
N ARG A 8 27.66 0.29 18.05
CA ARG A 8 27.04 1.16 19.07
C ARG A 8 27.23 2.63 18.75
N ASP A 9 28.43 3.02 18.34
CA ASP A 9 28.78 4.40 18.02
C ASP A 9 28.17 4.83 16.69
N ARG A 10 28.10 3.91 15.71
CA ARG A 10 27.37 4.09 14.46
C ARG A 10 25.89 4.42 14.73
N MET A 11 25.24 3.66 15.62
CA MET A 11 23.83 3.90 15.98
C MET A 11 23.63 5.23 16.71
N LYS A 12 24.56 5.62 17.61
CA LYS A 12 24.50 6.93 18.28
C LYS A 12 24.55 8.10 17.28
N LYS A 13 25.51 8.06 16.34
CA LYS A 13 25.69 9.12 15.34
C LYS A 13 24.51 9.19 14.37
N MET A 14 23.99 8.02 13.96
CA MET A 14 22.81 7.93 13.10
C MET A 14 21.55 8.50 13.77
N LYS A 15 21.36 8.29 15.08
CA LYS A 15 20.23 8.88 15.84
C LYS A 15 20.37 10.39 16.09
N ALA A 16 21.59 10.91 16.12
CA ALA A 16 21.87 12.33 16.28
C ALA A 16 21.81 13.11 14.94
N ASP A 17 21.67 12.40 13.83
CA ASP A 17 21.62 12.98 12.49
C ASP A 17 20.29 13.75 12.30
N PRO A 18 20.32 15.04 11.92
CA PRO A 18 19.10 15.82 11.64
C PRO A 18 18.23 15.22 10.53
N HIS A 19 18.81 14.41 9.64
CA HIS A 19 18.13 13.75 8.55
C HIS A 19 17.77 12.29 8.86
N TYR A 20 17.92 11.85 10.11
CA TYR A 20 17.50 10.53 10.53
C TYR A 20 15.98 10.35 10.31
N ASN A 21 15.59 9.34 9.54
CA ASN A 21 14.21 9.12 9.08
C ASN A 21 13.62 10.22 8.19
N ALA A 22 14.44 11.06 7.56
CA ALA A 22 13.95 12.06 6.60
C ALA A 22 13.12 11.43 5.46
N LEU A 23 13.38 10.15 5.12
CA LEU A 23 12.60 9.39 4.16
C LEU A 23 12.46 7.93 4.60
N GLN A 24 11.22 7.43 4.66
CA GLN A 24 10.92 6.02 4.91
C GLN A 24 10.40 5.36 3.63
N VAL A 25 11.33 4.94 2.76
CA VAL A 25 10.99 4.20 1.53
C VAL A 25 10.85 2.73 1.86
N LYS A 26 9.75 2.12 1.41
CA LYS A 26 9.56 0.67 1.42
C LYS A 26 9.31 0.21 -0.01
N TYR A 27 10.05 -0.81 -0.43
CA TYR A 27 9.76 -1.50 -1.69
C TYR A 27 8.65 -2.52 -1.46
N ALA A 28 7.68 -2.57 -2.37
CA ALA A 28 6.59 -3.53 -2.33
C ALA A 28 6.09 -3.85 -3.74
N TYR A 29 5.76 -5.11 -4.00
CA TYR A 29 5.10 -5.55 -5.23
C TYR A 29 3.58 -5.29 -5.22
N ALA A 30 2.98 -5.34 -4.03
CA ALA A 30 1.57 -5.08 -3.80
C ALA A 30 1.41 -4.17 -2.58
N ILE A 31 0.38 -3.32 -2.60
CA ILE A 31 0.07 -2.40 -1.50
C ILE A 31 -1.36 -2.64 -1.04
N THR A 32 -1.58 -2.52 0.27
CA THR A 32 -2.94 -2.57 0.80
C THR A 32 -3.70 -1.30 0.40
N CYS A 33 -5.01 -1.38 0.17
CA CYS A 33 -5.81 -0.24 -0.29
C CYS A 33 -5.69 0.98 0.63
N HIS A 34 -5.65 0.77 1.95
CA HIS A 34 -5.40 1.82 2.93
C HIS A 34 -4.06 2.55 2.74
N LYS A 35 -3.01 1.83 2.33
CA LYS A 35 -1.69 2.42 2.01
C LYS A 35 -1.64 3.03 0.61
N ALA A 36 -2.58 2.67 -0.26
CA ALA A 36 -2.72 3.25 -1.59
C ALA A 36 -3.44 4.61 -1.58
N GLN A 37 -4.11 4.96 -0.48
CA GLN A 37 -4.86 6.21 -0.36
C GLN A 37 -3.97 7.44 -0.62
N GLY A 38 -4.43 8.33 -1.49
CA GLY A 38 -3.68 9.53 -1.91
C GLY A 38 -2.68 9.30 -3.05
N GLY A 39 -2.34 8.06 -3.38
CA GLY A 39 -1.55 7.73 -4.58
C GLY A 39 -2.42 7.53 -5.81
N GLN A 40 -1.88 7.73 -7.01
CA GLN A 40 -2.58 7.45 -8.26
C GLN A 40 -1.64 6.70 -9.20
N TRP A 41 -2.17 5.69 -9.89
CA TRP A 41 -1.42 4.85 -10.83
C TRP A 41 -2.20 4.71 -12.13
N GLN A 42 -1.47 4.65 -13.25
CA GLN A 42 -2.11 4.50 -14.57
C GLN A 42 -2.90 3.19 -14.67
N ASN A 43 -2.28 2.09 -14.27
CA ASN A 43 -2.85 0.75 -14.32
C ASN A 43 -2.86 0.16 -12.91
N VAL A 44 -4.01 -0.31 -12.44
CA VAL A 44 -4.17 -0.94 -11.12
C VAL A 44 -4.74 -2.34 -11.30
N PHE A 45 -4.13 -3.31 -10.60
CA PHE A 45 -4.67 -4.65 -10.46
C PHE A 45 -5.29 -4.77 -9.07
N LEU A 46 -6.60 -4.97 -9.00
CA LEU A 46 -7.35 -5.08 -7.77
C LEU A 46 -7.74 -6.53 -7.53
N ASP A 47 -7.25 -7.07 -6.42
CA ASP A 47 -7.64 -8.37 -5.88
C ASP A 47 -8.33 -8.12 -4.54
N GLN A 48 -9.58 -8.56 -4.40
CA GLN A 48 -10.34 -8.44 -3.17
C GLN A 48 -10.07 -9.56 -2.16
N GLY A 49 -9.35 -10.61 -2.59
CA GLY A 49 -9.13 -11.81 -1.81
C GLY A 49 -10.42 -12.59 -1.55
N TYR A 50 -10.43 -13.34 -0.45
CA TYR A 50 -11.59 -14.11 -0.02
C TYR A 50 -12.57 -13.22 0.75
N MET A 51 -13.61 -12.73 0.08
CA MET A 51 -14.72 -12.00 0.68
C MET A 51 -15.95 -12.91 0.75
N THR A 52 -16.56 -13.05 1.92
CA THR A 52 -17.87 -13.68 2.10
C THR A 52 -18.97 -12.62 2.14
N ASP A 53 -20.22 -13.01 1.86
CA ASP A 53 -21.36 -12.09 1.80
C ASP A 53 -21.57 -11.30 3.11
N GLU A 54 -21.14 -11.87 4.24
CA GLU A 54 -21.17 -11.23 5.57
C GLU A 54 -20.30 -9.96 5.65
N TYR A 55 -19.31 -9.81 4.75
CA TYR A 55 -18.42 -8.65 4.69
C TYR A 55 -18.90 -7.55 3.75
N LEU A 56 -20.07 -7.68 3.10
CA LEU A 56 -20.70 -6.65 2.26
C LEU A 56 -21.27 -5.48 3.08
N THR A 57 -20.42 -4.89 3.91
CA THR A 57 -20.73 -3.78 4.81
C THR A 57 -20.44 -2.44 4.13
N PRO A 58 -20.95 -1.32 4.66
CA PRO A 58 -20.61 0.02 4.14
C PRO A 58 -19.11 0.28 4.03
N ASP A 59 -18.30 -0.31 4.92
CA ASP A 59 -16.85 -0.15 4.91
C ASP A 59 -16.18 -0.88 3.76
N TYR A 60 -16.72 -2.02 3.33
CA TYR A 60 -16.30 -2.70 2.11
C TYR A 60 -16.51 -1.80 0.88
N PHE A 61 -17.67 -1.15 0.75
CA PHE A 61 -17.92 -0.25 -0.37
C PHE A 61 -17.00 0.97 -0.36
N ARG A 62 -16.63 1.51 0.82
CA ARG A 62 -15.62 2.59 0.93
C ARG A 62 -14.23 2.11 0.52
N TRP A 63 -13.86 0.89 0.91
CA TRP A 63 -12.61 0.27 0.49
C TRP A 63 -12.57 0.08 -1.03
N LEU A 64 -13.66 -0.39 -1.63
CA LEU A 64 -13.81 -0.58 -3.07
C LEU A 64 -13.72 0.74 -3.83
N TYR A 65 -14.44 1.78 -3.36
CA TYR A 65 -14.34 3.12 -3.93
C TYR A 65 -12.91 3.67 -3.89
N THR A 66 -12.21 3.45 -2.77
CA THR A 66 -10.81 3.87 -2.65
C THR A 66 -9.97 3.16 -3.71
N ALA A 67 -10.10 1.83 -3.83
CA ALA A 67 -9.36 1.03 -4.79
C ALA A 67 -9.62 1.45 -6.25
N PHE A 68 -10.88 1.65 -6.62
CA PHE A 68 -11.29 2.02 -7.97
C PHE A 68 -10.76 3.40 -8.36
N THR A 69 -10.85 4.38 -7.46
CA THR A 69 -10.39 5.76 -7.75
C THR A 69 -8.87 5.92 -7.76
N ARG A 70 -8.08 4.87 -7.43
CA ARG A 70 -6.62 4.92 -7.55
C ARG A 70 -6.14 4.75 -8.99
N ALA A 71 -6.94 4.11 -9.85
CA ALA A 71 -6.63 3.92 -11.26
C ALA A 71 -6.98 5.17 -12.08
N THR A 72 -6.03 5.69 -12.85
CA THR A 72 -6.26 6.85 -13.72
C THR A 72 -6.54 6.48 -15.17
N LYS A 73 -6.19 5.25 -15.61
CA LYS A 73 -6.44 4.78 -16.98
C LYS A 73 -7.18 3.44 -17.01
N THR A 74 -6.64 2.40 -16.39
CA THR A 74 -7.22 1.05 -16.47
C THR A 74 -7.18 0.34 -15.12
N LEU A 75 -8.34 -0.19 -14.73
CA LEU A 75 -8.50 -1.03 -13.55
C LEU A 75 -8.73 -2.48 -14.01
N TYR A 76 -7.87 -3.38 -13.57
CA TYR A 76 -7.98 -4.81 -13.79
C TYR A 76 -8.53 -5.46 -12.53
N LEU A 77 -9.70 -6.08 -12.62
CA LEU A 77 -10.28 -6.87 -11.53
C LEU A 77 -9.76 -8.30 -11.64
N VAL A 78 -9.07 -8.76 -10.60
CA VAL A 78 -8.45 -10.08 -10.56
C VAL A 78 -9.29 -10.98 -9.66
N ASN A 79 -9.61 -12.19 -10.14
CA ASN A 79 -10.39 -13.20 -9.41
C ASN A 79 -11.74 -12.69 -8.88
N TYR A 80 -12.43 -11.85 -9.67
CA TYR A 80 -13.67 -11.22 -9.25
C TYR A 80 -14.87 -12.20 -9.37
N PRO A 81 -15.75 -12.31 -8.34
CA PRO A 81 -16.96 -13.12 -8.37
C PRO A 81 -17.89 -12.68 -9.49
N LYS A 82 -18.52 -13.65 -10.15
CA LYS A 82 -19.42 -13.35 -11.29
C LYS A 82 -20.67 -12.61 -10.84
N GLU A 83 -21.14 -12.91 -9.64
CA GLU A 83 -22.32 -12.34 -8.99
C GLU A 83 -22.17 -10.83 -8.73
N GLN A 84 -20.94 -10.30 -8.78
CA GLN A 84 -20.64 -8.88 -8.57
C GLN A 84 -20.36 -8.13 -9.89
N VAL A 85 -20.40 -8.82 -11.04
CA VAL A 85 -20.14 -8.25 -12.37
C VAL A 85 -21.41 -8.19 -13.22
N GLU A 86 -22.42 -9.00 -12.90
CA GLU A 86 -23.77 -8.97 -13.51
C GLU A 86 -24.71 -8.01 -12.77
#